data_AF-A0A1A8SKG9-F1
#
_entry.id   AF-A0A1A8SKG9-F1
#
_cell.length_a   1.000
_cell.length_b   1.000
_cell.length_c   1.000
_cell.angle_alpha   90.00
_cell.angle_beta   90.00
_cell.angle_gamma   90.00
#
_symmetry.space_group_name_H-M   'P 1'
#
loop_
_entity.id
_entity.type
_entity.pdbx_description
1 polymer ?
#
loop_
_entity_poly.entity_id
_entity_poly.type
_entity_poly.pdbx_seq_one_letter_code
_entity_poly.pdbx_strand_id
1 'polypeptide(L)'
;WDLRNVQQAVNQLQGHTYAIRRVKFCPFRSTVLASCSYDFTVRFWDFSRTPPLLDSVEHHSEFVCGLDFNLHIPNQVVDCSWDETVKIYSPACLSAGTHSAAP
;
A
#
# COMPACT_ATOMS: atom_id res chain seq x y z
N TRP A 1 12.41 -11.13 2.25
CA TRP A 1 13.55 -12.04 2.10
C TRP A 1 13.27 -13.29 2.89
N ASP A 2 13.62 -14.46 2.35
CA ASP A 2 13.67 -15.68 3.15
C ASP A 2 15.09 -15.84 3.68
N LEU A 3 15.27 -15.89 4.99
CA LEU A 3 16.59 -16.07 5.58
C LEU A 3 17.21 -17.43 5.23
N ARG A 4 16.39 -18.40 4.82
CA ARG A 4 16.82 -19.71 4.34
C ARG A 4 17.36 -19.66 2.90
N ASN A 5 17.01 -18.63 2.14
CA ASN A 5 17.53 -18.38 0.79
C ASN A 5 17.62 -16.87 0.52
N VAL A 6 18.73 -16.28 0.94
CA VAL A 6 18.99 -14.84 0.79
C VAL A 6 19.39 -14.41 -0.62
N GLN A 7 19.57 -15.36 -1.55
CA GLN A 7 20.02 -15.07 -2.92
C GLN A 7 18.89 -14.51 -3.79
N GLN A 8 17.62 -14.71 -3.41
CA GLN A 8 16.48 -14.27 -4.20
C GLN A 8 15.40 -13.63 -3.31
N ALA A 9 14.72 -12.64 -3.85
CA ALA A 9 13.53 -12.08 -3.23
C ALA A 9 12.37 -13.11 -3.26
N VAL A 10 11.56 -13.14 -2.19
CA VAL A 10 10.36 -14.00 -2.12
C VAL A 10 9.27 -13.53 -3.08
N ASN A 11 9.20 -12.22 -3.33
CA ASN A 11 8.30 -11.60 -4.28
C ASN A 11 8.90 -10.27 -4.77
N GLN A 12 8.51 -9.83 -5.97
CA GLN A 12 8.96 -8.57 -6.55
C GLN A 12 7.77 -7.85 -7.18
N LEU A 13 7.39 -6.71 -6.61
CA LEU A 13 6.24 -5.91 -7.02
C LEU A 13 6.72 -4.72 -7.84
N GLN A 14 6.52 -4.78 -9.15
CA GLN A 14 6.93 -3.72 -10.09
C GLN A 14 5.77 -2.76 -10.36
N GLY A 15 6.08 -1.46 -10.46
CA GLY A 15 5.10 -0.48 -10.93
C GLY A 15 5.42 0.98 -10.62
N HIS A 16 6.05 1.29 -9.49
CA HIS A 16 6.51 2.66 -9.21
C HIS A 16 7.56 3.11 -10.24
N THR A 17 7.52 4.38 -10.63
CA THR A 17 8.41 4.96 -11.65
C THR A 17 9.56 5.79 -11.05
N TYR A 18 9.50 6.03 -9.74
CA TYR A 18 10.56 6.67 -8.96
C TYR A 18 10.83 5.90 -7.65
N ALA A 19 11.78 6.41 -6.86
CA ALA A 19 12.18 5.79 -5.60
C ALA A 19 11.01 5.65 -4.61
N ILE A 20 10.88 4.46 -4.04
CA ILE A 20 9.90 4.15 -3.01
C ILE A 20 10.42 4.66 -1.68
N ARG A 21 9.65 5.53 -1.01
CA ARG A 21 10.06 6.21 0.22
C ARG A 21 9.59 5.53 1.49
N ARG A 22 8.46 4.80 1.42
CA ARG A 22 7.88 4.08 2.56
C ARG A 22 7.05 2.89 2.07
N VAL A 23 7.04 1.82 2.87
CA VAL A 23 6.19 0.63 2.69
C VAL A 23 5.56 0.28 4.03
N LYS A 24 4.29 -0.09 4.03
CA LYS A 24 3.56 -0.54 5.22
C LYS A 24 2.68 -1.74 4.90
N PHE A 25 2.73 -2.77 5.73
CA PHE A 25 1.77 -3.86 5.66
C PHE A 25 0.42 -3.43 6.24
N CYS A 26 -0.66 -3.94 5.66
CA CYS A 26 -1.99 -3.78 6.21
C CYS A 26 -2.08 -4.56 7.54
N PRO A 27 -2.51 -3.93 8.64
CA PRO A 27 -2.60 -4.61 9.94
C PRO A 27 -3.72 -5.68 9.98
N PHE A 28 -4.67 -5.63 9.04
CA PHE A 28 -5.85 -6.51 9.01
C PHE A 28 -5.77 -7.62 7.95
N ARG A 29 -4.81 -7.56 7.01
CA ARG A 29 -4.67 -8.54 5.92
C ARG A 29 -3.21 -8.88 5.67
N SER A 30 -2.86 -10.15 5.84
CA SER A 30 -1.48 -10.65 5.80
C SER A 30 -0.78 -10.52 4.44
N THR A 31 -1.55 -10.47 3.35
CA THR A 31 -1.01 -10.41 1.99
C THR A 31 -1.00 -9.00 1.39
N VAL A 32 -1.55 -8.02 2.12
CA VAL A 32 -1.76 -6.68 1.61
C VAL A 32 -0.76 -5.70 2.19
N LEU A 33 -0.21 -4.85 1.33
CA LEU A 33 0.68 -3.76 1.71
C LEU A 33 0.42 -2.53 0.85
N ALA A 34 0.88 -1.37 1.32
CA ALA A 34 0.93 -0.15 0.54
C ALA A 34 2.35 0.39 0.47
N SER A 35 2.66 1.12 -0.60
CA SER A 35 3.92 1.82 -0.80
C SER A 35 3.68 3.24 -1.29
N CYS A 36 4.51 4.19 -0.87
CA CYS A 36 4.50 5.56 -1.36
C CYS A 36 5.83 5.93 -2.01
N SER A 37 5.81 6.81 -3.00
CA SER A 37 6.93 7.05 -3.89
C SER A 37 7.07 8.50 -4.30
N TYR A 38 8.26 8.84 -4.79
CA TYR A 38 8.56 10.11 -5.46
C TYR A 38 7.91 10.24 -6.85
N ASP A 39 7.13 9.25 -7.29
CA ASP A 39 6.27 9.37 -8.49
C ASP A 39 4.89 9.96 -8.18
N PHE A 40 4.72 10.52 -6.98
CA PHE A 40 3.51 11.17 -6.47
C PHE A 40 2.36 10.20 -6.18
N THR A 41 2.61 8.89 -6.22
CA THR A 41 1.58 7.87 -6.03
C THR A 41 1.72 7.13 -4.71
N VAL A 42 0.56 6.69 -4.19
CA VAL A 42 0.47 5.60 -3.22
C VAL A 42 -0.13 4.38 -3.92
N ARG A 43 0.55 3.24 -3.86
CA ARG A 43 0.09 2.00 -4.48
C ARG A 43 -0.27 0.97 -3.43
N PHE A 44 -1.36 0.27 -3.68
CA PHE A 44 -1.84 -0.84 -2.86
C PHE A 44 -1.59 -2.14 -3.58
N TRP A 45 -1.14 -3.14 -2.83
CA TRP A 45 -0.70 -4.42 -3.39
C TRP A 45 -1.27 -5.57 -2.58
N ASP A 46 -1.57 -6.66 -3.27
CA ASP A 46 -1.83 -7.97 -2.70
C ASP A 46 -0.89 -8.97 -3.37
N PHE A 47 0.19 -9.34 -2.67
CA PHE A 47 1.23 -10.19 -3.24
C PHE A 47 0.82 -11.66 -3.37
N SER A 48 -0.40 -12.02 -2.95
CA SER A 48 -1.01 -13.34 -3.22
C SER A 48 -1.75 -13.40 -4.56
N ARG A 49 -1.98 -12.24 -5.20
CA ARG A 49 -2.73 -12.13 -6.46
C ARG A 49 -1.80 -11.95 -7.66
N THR A 50 -2.32 -12.32 -8.83
CA THR A 50 -1.70 -12.04 -10.13
C THR A 50 -2.74 -11.38 -11.04
N PRO A 51 -2.60 -10.07 -11.39
CA PRO A 51 -1.53 -9.16 -10.99
C PRO A 51 -1.63 -8.73 -9.51
N PRO A 52 -0.49 -8.36 -8.88
CA PRO A 52 -0.48 -8.00 -7.46
C PRO A 52 -0.90 -6.55 -7.18
N LEU A 53 -0.90 -5.66 -8.17
CA LEU A 53 -1.35 -4.28 -8.01
C LEU A 53 -2.88 -4.26 -7.81
N LEU A 54 -3.32 -3.71 -6.69
CA LEU A 54 -4.74 -3.52 -6.40
C LEU A 54 -5.24 -2.17 -6.91
N ASP A 55 -4.46 -1.11 -6.66
CA ASP A 55 -4.85 0.27 -6.95
C ASP A 55 -3.64 1.22 -6.91
N SER A 56 -3.79 2.37 -7.55
CA SER A 56 -2.82 3.49 -7.56
C SER A 56 -3.56 4.79 -7.28
N VAL A 57 -3.20 5.45 -6.18
CA VAL A 57 -3.81 6.71 -5.75
C VAL A 57 -2.89 7.86 -6.15
N GLU A 58 -3.41 8.73 -7.01
CA GLU A 58 -2.69 9.85 -7.65
C GLU A 58 -3.32 11.18 -7.24
N HIS A 59 -3.38 11.40 -5.93
CA HIS A 59 -4.01 12.59 -5.36
C HIS A 59 -3.03 13.66 -4.91
N HIS A 60 -1.72 13.37 -4.85
CA HIS A 60 -0.70 14.32 -4.47
C HIS A 60 -0.07 14.97 -5.71
N SER A 61 0.36 16.22 -5.58
CA SER A 61 1.05 16.94 -6.66
C SER A 61 2.58 16.97 -6.51
N GLU A 62 3.10 16.30 -5.48
CA GLU A 62 4.54 16.18 -5.20
C GLU A 62 4.84 14.85 -4.46
N PHE A 63 6.12 14.62 -4.12
CA PHE A 63 6.71 13.44 -3.52
C PHE A 63 5.95 12.99 -2.28
N VAL A 64 5.39 11.79 -2.34
CA VAL A 64 4.74 11.18 -1.18
C VAL A 64 5.82 10.57 -0.29
N CYS A 65 5.95 11.09 0.92
CA CYS A 65 7.04 10.73 1.82
C CYS A 65 6.58 10.03 3.11
N GLY A 66 5.29 10.10 3.44
CA GLY A 66 4.67 9.41 4.56
C GLY A 66 3.53 8.48 4.11
N LEU A 67 3.35 7.41 4.89
CA LEU A 67 2.33 6.39 4.67
C LEU A 67 2.10 5.60 5.97
N ASP A 68 0.86 5.51 6.45
CA ASP A 68 0.51 4.59 7.52
C ASP A 68 -0.92 4.06 7.39
N PHE A 69 -1.13 2.87 7.96
CA PHE A 69 -2.47 2.31 8.14
C PHE A 69 -2.99 2.68 9.53
N ASN A 70 -4.27 3.01 9.61
CA ASN A 70 -4.93 3.12 10.90
C ASN A 70 -5.08 1.71 11.50
N LEU A 71 -4.67 1.55 12.76
CA LEU A 71 -4.77 0.29 13.51
C LEU A 71 -6.16 0.07 14.15
N HIS A 72 -6.99 1.10 14.22
CA HIS A 72 -8.29 1.11 14.90
C HIS A 72 -9.46 1.18 13.92
N ILE A 73 -9.29 1.85 12.78
CA ILE A 73 -10.31 1.98 11.74
C ILE A 73 -9.89 1.11 10.54
N PRO A 74 -10.58 -0.01 10.27
CA PRO A 74 -10.28 -0.87 9.14
C PRO A 74 -10.23 -0.09 7.83
N ASN A 75 -9.26 -0.42 6.99
CA ASN A 75 -9.08 0.13 5.64
C ASN A 75 -8.83 1.64 5.56
N GLN A 76 -8.69 2.34 6.69
CA GLN A 76 -8.29 3.74 6.68
C GLN A 76 -6.77 3.86 6.61
N VAL A 77 -6.30 4.76 5.76
CA VAL A 77 -4.90 5.03 5.47
C VAL A 77 -4.65 6.52 5.58
N VAL A 78 -3.43 6.89 5.94
CA VAL A 78 -2.93 8.26 5.88
C VAL A 78 -1.65 8.31 5.06
N ASP A 79 -1.52 9.31 4.22
CA ASP A 79 -0.27 9.67 3.55
C ASP A 79 0.02 11.16 3.69
N CYS A 80 1.27 11.54 3.43
CA CYS A 80 1.68 12.93 3.37
C CYS A 80 2.72 13.15 2.29
N SER A 81 2.72 14.35 1.73
CA SER A 81 3.54 14.72 0.58
C SER A 81 4.23 16.07 0.79
N TRP A 82 5.21 16.35 -0.06
CA TRP A 82 5.83 17.67 -0.20
C TRP A 82 4.88 18.73 -0.75
N ASP A 83 3.67 18.35 -1.19
CA ASP A 83 2.60 19.29 -1.54
C ASP A 83 1.92 19.98 -0.35
N GLU A 84 2.55 19.92 0.83
CA GLU A 84 2.09 20.51 2.09
C GLU A 84 0.80 19.89 2.65
N THR A 85 0.35 18.75 2.10
CA THR A 85 -0.89 18.10 2.55
C THR A 85 -0.66 16.74 3.24
N VAL A 86 -1.59 16.44 4.14
CA VAL A 86 -1.80 15.11 4.74
C VAL A 86 -3.20 14.66 4.35
N LYS A 87 -3.35 13.46 3.80
CA LYS A 87 -4.65 12.96 3.36
C LYS A 87 -5.00 11.67 4.07
N ILE A 88 -6.21 11.62 4.64
CA ILE A 88 -6.77 10.45 5.31
C ILE A 88 -7.93 9.96 4.46
N TYR A 89 -7.90 8.68 4.08
CA TYR A 89 -8.89 8.12 3.16
C TYR A 89 -9.03 6.61 3.34
N SER A 90 -10.06 6.04 2.71
CA SER A 90 -10.33 4.60 2.68
C SER A 90 -10.37 4.14 1.22
N PRO A 91 -9.29 3.54 0.69
CA PRO A 91 -9.25 3.08 -0.69
C PRO A 91 -10.25 1.94 -0.92
N ALA A 92 -11.02 2.01 -2.02
CA ALA A 92 -12.03 1.00 -2.33
C ALA A 92 -11.42 -0.40 -2.54
N CYS A 93 -10.17 -0.49 -3.00
CA CYS A 93 -9.47 -1.76 -3.13
C CYS A 93 -9.24 -2.49 -1.79
N LEU A 94 -9.37 -1.79 -0.66
CA LEU A 94 -9.25 -2.37 0.67
C LEU A 94 -10.58 -2.85 1.27
N SER A 95 -11.72 -2.35 0.80
CA SER A 95 -13.05 -2.70 1.33
C SER A 95 -13.57 -4.05 0.80
N ALA A 96 -13.06 -4.53 -0.33
CA ALA A 96 -13.57 -5.69 -1.07
C ALA A 96 -13.49 -7.05 -0.33
N GLY A 97 -12.91 -7.12 0.88
CA GLY A 97 -12.77 -8.36 1.66
C GLY A 97 -13.79 -8.58 2.79
N THR A 98 -14.79 -7.71 2.96
CA THR A 98 -15.72 -7.76 4.13
C THR A 98 -17.02 -8.53 3.90
N HIS A 99 -17.19 -9.20 2.75
CA HIS A 99 -18.35 -10.08 2.51
C HIS A 99 -17.98 -11.56 2.61
N SER A 100 -17.85 -12.09 3.83
CA SER A 100 -18.41 -13.41 4.19
C SER A 100 -18.30 -13.66 5.70
N ALA A 101 -19.40 -13.38 6.41
CA ALA A 101 -19.85 -14.14 7.58
C ALA A 101 -21.17 -13.52 8.04
N ALA A 102 -22.28 -14.00 7.47
CA ALA A 102 -23.58 -13.97 8.13
C ALA A 102 -23.94 -15.44 8.45
N PRO A 103 -24.62 -15.70 9.58
CA PRO A 103 -24.82 -17.03 10.15
C PRO A 103 -25.67 -17.97 9.30
#